data_AF-A0A960X5X9-F1
#
_entry.id   AF-A0A960X5X9-F1
#
_cell.length_a   1.000
_cell.length_b   1.000
_cell.length_c   1.000
_cell.angle_alpha   90.00
_cell.angle_beta   90.00
_cell.angle_gamma   90.00
#
_symmetry.space_group_name_H-M   'P 1'
#
loop_
_entity.id
_entity.type
_entity.pdbx_description
1 polymer ?
#
loop_
_entity_poly.entity_id
_entity_poly.type
_entity_poly.pdbx_seq_one_letter_code
_entity_poly.pdbx_strand_id
1 'polypeptide(L)'
;MSAYREPTPLDDPYPGGLGILKGELSKLLESVFYTFEHQKQGKSVMSEQLRLNEGIMMLRAKEIGGKVYLHTQELMQASADYANGHGKIEMIYECLEFLRDELKS
;
A
#
# COMPACT_ATOMS: atom_id res chain seq x y z
N MET A 1 1.91 -37.24 -16.22
CA MET A 1 2.81 -37.41 -15.06
C MET A 1 3.13 -36.02 -14.54
N SER A 2 2.68 -35.69 -13.32
CA SER A 2 2.87 -34.37 -12.71
C SER A 2 4.29 -34.24 -12.20
N ALA A 3 5.06 -33.27 -12.71
CA ALA A 3 6.39 -32.97 -12.21
C ALA A 3 6.25 -32.19 -10.89
N TYR A 4 6.07 -32.92 -9.79
CA TYR A 4 6.24 -32.34 -8.45
C TYR A 4 7.72 -32.00 -8.29
N ARG A 5 8.06 -30.72 -8.41
CA ARG A 5 9.37 -30.19 -8.04
C ARG A 5 9.33 -29.89 -6.55
N GLU A 6 10.29 -30.41 -5.79
CA GLU A 6 10.44 -30.05 -4.37
C GLU A 6 10.79 -28.55 -4.26
N PRO A 7 10.18 -27.83 -3.30
CA PRO A 7 10.52 -26.44 -3.05
C PRO A 7 12.00 -26.34 -2.68
N THR A 8 12.76 -25.55 -3.43
CA THR A 8 14.15 -25.22 -3.11
C THR A 8 14.20 -24.04 -2.13
N PRO A 9 15.29 -23.84 -1.38
CA PRO A 9 15.48 -22.65 -0.53
C PRO A 9 15.45 -21.31 -1.28
N LEU A 10 15.45 -21.34 -2.62
CA LEU A 10 15.25 -20.18 -3.51
C LEU A 10 13.77 -19.92 -3.84
N ASP A 11 12.91 -20.91 -3.62
CA ASP A 11 11.45 -20.80 -3.74
C ASP A 11 10.82 -20.26 -2.44
N ASP A 12 11.58 -20.25 -1.33
CA ASP A 12 11.20 -19.55 -0.10
C ASP A 12 11.50 -18.04 -0.26
N PRO A 13 10.51 -17.15 -0.03
CA PRO A 13 10.78 -15.73 0.06
C PRO A 13 11.75 -15.51 1.21
N TYR A 14 12.96 -15.01 0.90
CA TYR A 14 14.07 -14.71 1.83
C TYR A 14 13.57 -14.52 3.27
N PRO A 15 13.97 -15.35 4.26
CA PRO A 15 13.57 -15.15 5.65
C PRO A 15 14.14 -13.81 6.12
N GLY A 16 13.28 -12.80 6.22
CA GLY A 16 13.63 -11.38 6.46
C GLY A 16 13.15 -10.41 5.37
N GLY A 17 12.91 -10.89 4.15
CA GLY A 17 12.40 -10.11 3.02
C GLY A 17 11.04 -9.49 3.31
N LEU A 18 10.14 -10.23 3.98
CA LEU A 18 8.81 -9.70 4.34
C LEU A 18 8.89 -8.52 5.33
N GLY A 19 9.85 -8.55 6.27
CA GLY A 19 10.09 -7.42 7.19
C GLY A 19 10.67 -6.21 6.47
N ILE A 20 11.57 -6.43 5.51
CA ILE A 20 12.13 -5.36 4.66
C ILE A 20 11.02 -4.74 3.80
N LEU A 21 10.18 -5.55 3.15
CA LEU A 21 9.07 -5.10 2.31
C LEU A 21 8.03 -4.32 3.12
N LYS A 22 7.64 -4.80 4.31
CA LYS A 22 6.78 -4.06 5.23
C LYS A 22 7.41 -2.71 5.62
N GLY A 23 8.71 -2.68 5.89
CA GLY A 23 9.45 -1.47 6.20
C GLY A 23 9.51 -0.46 5.04
N GLU A 24 9.72 -0.93 3.80
CA GLU A 24 9.67 -0.08 2.60
C GLU A 24 8.29 0.53 2.41
N LEU A 25 7.23 -0.28 2.52
CA LEU A 25 5.86 0.19 2.37
C LEU A 25 5.46 1.17 3.49
N SER A 26 5.90 0.91 4.72
CA SER A 26 5.67 1.80 5.87
C SER A 26 6.31 3.18 5.66
N LYS A 27 7.57 3.24 5.19
CA LYS A 27 8.24 4.52 4.90
C LYS A 27 7.54 5.31 3.80
N LEU A 28 7.06 4.60 2.78
CA LEU A 28 6.34 5.22 1.68
C LEU A 28 5.00 5.79 2.18
N LEU A 29 4.28 5.07 3.04
CA LEU A 29 3.07 5.55 3.69
C LEU A 29 3.31 6.76 4.59
N GLU A 30 4.37 6.75 5.40
CA GLU A 30 4.74 7.89 6.25
C GLU A 30 4.97 9.17 5.42
N SER A 31 5.60 9.04 4.25
CA SER A 31 5.78 10.16 3.31
C SER A 31 4.44 10.70 2.80
N VAL A 32 3.49 9.82 2.48
CA VAL A 32 2.13 10.20 2.08
C VAL A 32 1.40 10.90 3.23
N PHE A 33 1.41 10.31 4.45
CA PHE A 33 0.82 10.91 5.64
C PHE A 33 1.37 12.29 5.95
N TYR A 34 2.70 12.41 5.98
CA TYR A 34 3.36 13.69 6.25
C TYR A 34 2.90 14.75 5.25
N THR A 35 2.82 14.39 3.96
CA THR A 35 2.36 15.31 2.93
C THR A 35 0.90 15.70 3.14
N PHE A 36 0.03 14.75 3.50
CA PHE A 36 -1.40 14.97 3.72
C PHE A 36 -1.69 15.85 4.95
N GLU A 37 -0.91 15.72 6.01
CA GLU A 37 -1.09 16.48 7.25
C GLU A 37 -0.47 17.87 7.20
N HIS A 38 0.70 18.01 6.56
CA HIS A 38 1.52 19.22 6.65
C HIS A 38 1.43 20.11 5.41
N GLN A 39 1.01 19.57 4.27
CA GLN A 39 0.81 20.35 3.06
C GLN A 39 -0.69 20.48 2.82
N LYS A 40 -1.22 21.71 2.92
CA LYS A 40 -2.59 22.04 2.46
C LYS A 40 -2.65 21.94 0.94
N GLN A 41 -2.55 20.72 0.43
CA GLN A 41 -2.60 20.45 -0.99
C GLN A 41 -4.04 20.44 -1.47
N GLY A 42 -4.25 20.94 -2.69
CA GLY A 42 -5.51 20.79 -3.36
C GLY A 42 -5.78 19.31 -3.65
N LYS A 43 -7.07 18.95 -3.70
CA LYS A 43 -7.57 17.61 -4.05
C LYS A 43 -6.87 16.94 -5.24
N SER A 44 -6.55 17.73 -6.28
CA SER A 44 -5.86 17.24 -7.48
C SER A 44 -4.44 16.75 -7.18
N VAL A 45 -3.69 17.47 -6.35
CA VAL A 45 -2.29 17.17 -6.04
C VAL A 45 -2.20 15.94 -5.13
N MET A 46 -3.09 15.83 -4.14
CA MET A 46 -3.17 14.63 -3.28
C MET A 46 -3.51 13.38 -4.09
N SER A 47 -4.45 13.50 -5.03
CA SER A 47 -4.84 12.38 -5.90
C SER A 47 -3.72 11.96 -6.86
N GLU A 48 -2.98 12.94 -7.40
CA GLU A 48 -1.83 12.69 -8.26
C GLU A 48 -0.69 12.00 -7.50
N GLN A 49 -0.41 12.44 -6.27
CA GLN A 49 0.61 11.83 -5.43
C GLN A 49 0.26 10.39 -5.04
N LEU A 50 -1.01 10.10 -4.77
CA LEU A 50 -1.47 8.73 -4.54
C LEU A 50 -1.31 7.87 -5.80
N ARG A 51 -1.68 8.37 -6.99
CA ARG A 51 -1.47 7.65 -8.26
C ARG A 51 0.00 7.43 -8.60
N LEU A 52 0.88 8.39 -8.33
CA LEU A 52 2.32 8.23 -8.56
C LEU A 52 2.91 7.12 -7.69
N ASN A 53 2.37 6.94 -6.49
CA ASN A 53 2.80 5.90 -5.56
C ASN A 53 2.03 4.57 -5.71
N GLU A 54 0.85 4.58 -6.35
CA GLU A 54 -0.05 3.43 -6.53
C GLU A 54 0.69 2.20 -7.05
N GLY A 55 1.46 2.34 -8.14
CA GLY A 55 2.15 1.21 -8.75
C GLY A 55 3.14 0.53 -7.80
N ILE A 56 3.91 1.32 -7.04
CA ILE A 56 4.90 0.81 -6.09
C ILE A 56 4.20 0.24 -4.85
N MET A 57 3.16 0.92 -4.34
CA MET A 57 2.36 0.44 -3.21
C MET A 57 1.69 -0.89 -3.52
N MET A 58 1.05 -1.00 -4.68
CA MET A 58 0.38 -2.22 -5.12
C MET A 58 1.35 -3.37 -5.36
N LEU A 59 2.53 -3.09 -5.94
CA LEU A 59 3.57 -4.09 -6.14
C LEU A 59 4.05 -4.65 -4.78
N ARG A 60 4.44 -3.77 -3.86
CA ARG A 60 4.94 -4.16 -2.53
C ARG A 60 3.86 -4.83 -1.69
N ALA A 61 2.64 -4.32 -1.71
CA ALA A 61 1.53 -4.93 -1.00
C ALA A 61 1.19 -6.32 -1.54
N LYS A 62 1.32 -6.54 -2.86
CA LYS A 62 1.13 -7.86 -3.49
C LYS A 62 2.22 -8.86 -3.09
N GLU A 63 3.47 -8.39 -2.98
CA GLU A 63 4.60 -9.19 -2.51
C GLU A 63 4.47 -9.56 -1.02
N ILE A 64 3.92 -8.68 -0.19
CA ILE A 64 3.62 -8.95 1.23
C ILE A 64 2.40 -9.88 1.35
N GLY A 65 1.37 -9.67 0.53
CA GLY A 65 0.14 -10.44 0.49
C GLY A 65 -0.80 -10.19 1.68
N GLY A 66 -1.80 -11.06 1.83
CA GLY A 66 -2.74 -11.02 2.95
C GLY A 66 -3.58 -9.75 3.03
N LYS A 67 -3.81 -9.27 4.26
CA LYS A 67 -4.60 -8.06 4.52
C LYS A 67 -3.93 -6.78 4.05
N VAL A 68 -2.59 -6.74 4.02
CA VAL A 68 -1.84 -5.59 3.49
C VAL A 68 -2.22 -5.33 2.04
N TYR A 69 -2.31 -6.39 1.23
CA TYR A 69 -2.77 -6.27 -0.16
C TYR A 69 -4.20 -5.74 -0.25
N LEU A 70 -5.13 -6.30 0.55
CA LEU A 70 -6.53 -5.89 0.56
C LEU A 70 -6.69 -4.41 0.94
N HIS A 71 -6.09 -3.97 2.05
CA HIS A 71 -6.16 -2.58 2.50
C HIS A 71 -5.45 -1.61 1.54
N THR A 72 -4.42 -2.06 0.82
CA THR A 72 -3.82 -1.25 -0.23
C THR A 72 -4.76 -1.07 -1.42
N GLN A 73 -5.52 -2.10 -1.81
CA GLN A 73 -6.56 -1.97 -2.84
C GLN A 73 -7.69 -1.03 -2.42
N GLU A 74 -8.14 -1.12 -1.17
CA GLU A 74 -9.15 -0.21 -0.60
C GLU A 74 -8.67 1.24 -0.62
N LEU A 75 -7.40 1.48 -0.25
CA LEU A 75 -6.78 2.80 -0.35
C LEU A 75 -6.77 3.33 -1.79
N MET A 76 -6.40 2.50 -2.77
CA MET A 76 -6.39 2.92 -4.18
C MET A 76 -7.81 3.25 -4.67
N GLN A 77 -8.79 2.44 -4.29
CA GLN A 77 -10.19 2.69 -4.62
C GLN A 77 -10.69 4.00 -4.01
N ALA A 78 -10.46 4.22 -2.71
CA ALA A 78 -10.82 5.46 -2.04
C ALA A 78 -10.15 6.69 -2.68
N SER A 79 -8.89 6.53 -3.09
CA SER A 79 -8.12 7.56 -3.81
C SER A 79 -8.74 7.90 -5.16
N ALA A 80 -9.15 6.89 -5.94
CA ALA A 80 -9.81 7.06 -7.22
C ALA A 80 -11.20 7.71 -7.07
N ASP A 81 -11.99 7.26 -6.10
CA ASP A 81 -13.31 7.81 -5.83
C ASP A 81 -13.23 9.27 -5.40
N TYR A 82 -12.28 9.60 -4.52
CA TYR A 82 -12.01 10.98 -4.14
C TYR A 82 -11.64 11.80 -5.37
N ALA A 83 -10.64 11.38 -6.17
CA ALA A 83 -10.21 12.08 -7.37
C ALA A 83 -11.38 12.39 -8.34
N ASN A 84 -12.28 11.43 -8.52
CA ASN A 84 -13.44 11.54 -9.41
C ASN A 84 -14.60 12.37 -8.84
N GLY A 85 -14.55 12.83 -7.59
CA GLY A 85 -15.62 13.63 -6.99
C GLY A 85 -16.67 12.84 -6.21
N HIS A 86 -16.52 11.52 -6.10
CA HIS A 86 -17.49 10.64 -5.45
C HIS A 86 -17.06 10.21 -4.04
N GLY A 87 -15.77 10.32 -3.73
CA GLY A 87 -15.19 9.94 -2.45
C GLY A 87 -14.99 11.11 -1.48
N LYS A 88 -14.81 10.76 -0.21
CA LYS A 88 -14.50 11.66 0.89
C LYS A 88 -13.02 11.51 1.28
N ILE A 89 -12.37 12.61 1.67
CA ILE A 89 -10.96 12.57 2.06
C ILE A 89 -10.77 11.75 3.34
N GLU A 90 -11.77 11.75 4.22
CA GLU A 90 -11.84 10.97 5.45
C GLU A 90 -11.68 9.46 5.18
N MET A 91 -12.25 8.94 4.08
CA MET A 91 -12.09 7.53 3.71
C MET A 91 -10.63 7.20 3.33
N ILE A 92 -9.92 8.14 2.70
CA ILE A 92 -8.50 7.95 2.40
C ILE A 92 -7.71 7.88 3.71
N TYR A 93 -8.00 8.77 4.66
CA TYR A 93 -7.36 8.74 5.98
C TYR A 93 -7.62 7.42 6.70
N GLU A 94 -8.87 6.96 6.74
CA GLU A 94 -9.21 5.66 7.35
C GLU A 94 -8.45 4.49 6.69
N CYS A 95 -8.41 4.43 5.36
CA CYS A 95 -7.65 3.39 4.65
C CYS A 95 -6.14 3.46 4.93
N LEU A 96 -5.58 4.67 5.00
CA LEU A 96 -4.17 4.85 5.35
C LEU A 96 -3.89 4.37 6.79
N GLU A 97 -4.78 4.66 7.75
CA GLU A 97 -4.62 4.22 9.14
C GLU A 97 -4.71 2.71 9.28
N PHE A 98 -5.68 2.06 8.64
CA PHE A 98 -5.79 0.60 8.65
C PHE A 98 -4.54 -0.07 8.05
N LEU A 99 -4.06 0.45 6.93
CA LEU A 99 -2.87 -0.09 6.29
C LEU A 99 -1.62 0.10 7.16
N ARG A 100 -1.50 1.23 7.87
CA ARG A 100 -0.42 1.49 8.83
C ARG A 100 -0.44 0.49 9.98
N ASP A 101 -1.61 0.19 10.53
CA ASP A 101 -1.74 -0.72 11.67
C ASP A 101 -1.45 -2.17 11.26
N GLU A 102 -1.88 -2.58 10.07
CA GLU A 102 -1.58 -3.92 9.52
C GLU A 102 -0.08 -4.12 9.24
N LEU A 103 0.66 -3.06 8.91
CA LEU A 103 2.12 -3.12 8.73
C LEU A 103 2.90 -3.25 10.04
N LYS A 104 2.29 -2.85 11.17
CA LYS A 104 2.88 -2.99 12.51
C LYS A 104 2.60 -4.35 13.15
N SER A 105 1.57 -5.06 12.68
CA SER A 105 1.23 -6.43 13.10
C SER A 105 2.13 -7.48 12.48
#